data_AF-A0A8J3Q736-F1
#
_entry.id   AF-A0A8J3Q736-F1
#
_cell.length_a   1.000
_cell.length_b   1.000
_cell.length_c   1.000
_cell.angle_alpha   90.00
_cell.angle_beta   90.00
_cell.angle_gamma   90.00
#
_symmetry.space_group_name_H-M   'P 1'
#
loop_
_entity.id
_entity.type
_entity.pdbx_description
1 polymer ?
#
loop_
_entity_poly.entity_id
_entity_poly.type
_entity_poly.pdbx_seq_one_letter_code
_entity_poly.pdbx_strand_id
1 'polypeptide(L)'
;MRIVRLVLAAALVTSIAACTATKSDGTRPLTKAELNRLASMRMHNYSDGRTGITGTIGAPGKQTSVSGWVDWQRAVIYLSAYAAGSSVLVQAKPGVVALRPGDPKAPISGPPPLQPPADGWRVKPIALSGDQKAPLDNLLAFLFLVARDQPDRTDLLSPLKNQWIRKDSAQGTDVDVLLGPALMPESELAGTPSPSPSPDPSPDPSASPAKPLDPADLDAHGGAVGYWLDANGRMRRVEAVLAEGMPTTIDFVREDKPDFTVIDALGGRDISPREVSDPEATLLSALRQRNYRANTASVAVTLPVAKGALRKARGWLDWQRGLIYLSVQDVDDPTYDVLLHASRTAVAIRKHGSRAPDTPTLPAPKGGWEKVAWSELSGTPELTELDMLVYEALSMGANQLDDAKRIKAGARRLRVDVLNGVPVGVFELPGVVEQQLTAPGQARLRYWVDNSGVLRRLEIRIATGGFAQLDLELGVKLPSLPSSVS
;
A
#
# COMPACT_ATOMS: atom_id res chain seq x y z
N MET A 1 -72.02 -3.09 13.36
CA MET A 1 -71.24 -4.32 13.06
C MET A 1 -70.01 -4.27 13.96
N ARG A 2 -69.74 -5.14 14.95
CA ARG A 2 -70.17 -6.52 15.26
C ARG A 2 -69.72 -7.60 14.26
N ILE A 3 -68.42 -7.95 14.30
CA ILE A 3 -67.81 -9.31 14.40
C ILE A 3 -66.47 -9.09 15.15
N VAL A 4 -66.00 -9.76 16.21
CA VAL A 4 -66.38 -10.96 17.01
C VAL A 4 -65.73 -12.31 16.61
N ARG A 5 -64.51 -12.55 17.16
CA ARG A 5 -63.83 -13.84 17.46
C ARG A 5 -63.47 -14.81 16.32
N LEU A 6 -62.19 -15.22 16.30
CA LEU A 6 -61.87 -16.62 16.62
C LEU A 6 -60.50 -16.73 17.32
N VAL A 7 -60.42 -17.59 18.33
CA VAL A 7 -59.19 -18.02 19.00
C VAL A 7 -58.85 -19.40 18.47
N LEU A 8 -57.60 -19.67 18.11
CA LEU A 8 -57.12 -21.03 17.90
C LEU A 8 -55.80 -21.23 18.65
N ALA A 9 -55.89 -21.87 19.81
CA ALA A 9 -54.73 -22.40 20.52
C ALA A 9 -54.49 -23.83 20.02
N ALA A 10 -53.36 -24.05 19.35
CA ALA A 10 -52.93 -25.39 18.95
C ALA A 10 -51.92 -25.92 19.99
N ALA A 11 -52.40 -26.76 20.89
CA ALA A 11 -51.52 -27.62 21.68
C ALA A 11 -51.04 -28.77 20.79
N LEU A 12 -49.73 -29.02 20.74
CA LEU A 12 -49.19 -30.28 20.25
C LEU A 12 -48.39 -30.97 21.35
N VAL A 13 -48.72 -32.23 21.58
CA VAL A 13 -48.20 -33.03 22.69
C VAL A 13 -46.78 -33.52 22.40
N THR A 14 -45.98 -33.59 23.46
CA THR A 14 -44.63 -34.16 23.50
C THR A 14 -44.56 -35.57 22.91
N SER A 15 -43.74 -35.76 21.88
CA SER A 15 -43.15 -37.04 21.53
C SER A 15 -41.68 -37.06 21.98
N ILE A 16 -41.41 -37.75 23.09
CA ILE A 16 -40.04 -37.95 23.60
C ILE A 16 -39.36 -38.98 22.68
N ALA A 17 -38.62 -38.51 21.69
CA ALA A 17 -37.66 -39.33 20.97
C ALA A 17 -36.43 -39.53 21.88
N ALA A 18 -36.02 -40.79 22.07
CA ALA A 18 -34.98 -41.15 23.01
C ALA A 18 -33.62 -40.51 22.69
N CYS A 19 -32.86 -40.21 23.73
CA CYS A 19 -31.53 -39.61 23.63
C CYS A 19 -30.57 -40.46 22.79
N THR A 20 -30.27 -40.02 21.58
CA THR A 20 -28.86 -39.81 21.21
C THR A 20 -28.58 -38.32 21.26
N ALA A 21 -28.38 -37.81 22.48
CA ALA A 21 -27.52 -36.66 22.64
C ALA A 21 -26.15 -37.12 22.11
N THR A 22 -25.84 -36.77 20.86
CA THR A 22 -24.45 -36.69 20.41
C THR A 22 -23.75 -35.88 21.48
N LYS A 23 -22.79 -36.51 22.18
CA LYS A 23 -21.89 -35.76 23.05
C LYS A 23 -21.43 -34.56 22.21
N SER A 24 -21.67 -33.36 22.71
CA SER A 24 -20.80 -32.26 22.35
C SER A 24 -19.43 -32.73 22.81
N ASP A 25 -18.59 -33.19 21.89
CA ASP A 25 -17.18 -33.35 22.18
C ASP A 25 -16.74 -32.03 22.81
N GLY A 26 -16.25 -32.08 24.02
CA GLY A 26 -15.90 -30.87 24.77
C GLY A 26 -14.64 -30.24 24.20
N THR A 27 -14.38 -28.99 24.59
CA THR A 27 -13.08 -28.35 24.38
C THR A 27 -11.96 -29.30 24.81
N ARG A 28 -11.07 -29.64 23.88
CA ARG A 28 -10.00 -30.64 24.07
C ARG A 28 -8.71 -30.24 23.36
N PRO A 29 -7.55 -30.79 23.73
CA PRO A 29 -6.32 -30.64 22.94
C PRO A 29 -6.50 -31.10 21.48
N LEU A 30 -5.71 -30.52 20.58
CA LEU A 30 -5.65 -30.96 19.18
C LEU A 30 -5.06 -32.37 19.07
N THR A 31 -5.66 -33.20 18.24
CA THR A 31 -5.03 -34.42 17.71
C THR A 31 -3.91 -34.04 16.75
N LYS A 32 -2.99 -34.98 16.46
CA LYS A 32 -1.92 -34.78 15.47
C LYS A 32 -2.46 -34.36 14.09
N ALA A 33 -3.61 -34.90 13.67
CA ALA A 33 -4.23 -34.54 12.39
C ALA A 33 -4.78 -33.09 12.39
N GLU A 34 -5.38 -32.64 13.49
CA GLU A 34 -5.86 -31.25 13.63
C GLU A 34 -4.68 -30.27 13.75
N LEU A 35 -3.62 -30.63 14.47
CA LEU A 35 -2.41 -29.83 14.56
C LEU A 35 -1.73 -29.67 13.19
N ASN A 36 -1.64 -30.74 12.40
CA ASN A 36 -1.13 -30.69 11.03
C ASN A 36 -2.01 -29.81 10.11
N ARG A 37 -3.34 -29.84 10.27
CA ARG A 37 -4.27 -28.95 9.53
C ARG A 37 -4.06 -27.48 9.91
N LEU A 38 -3.94 -27.18 11.20
CA LEU A 38 -3.64 -25.82 11.69
C LEU A 38 -2.29 -25.32 11.16
N ALA A 39 -1.26 -26.18 11.18
CA ALA A 39 0.07 -25.87 10.66
C ALA A 39 0.10 -25.63 9.14
N SER A 40 -0.77 -26.32 8.37
CA SER A 40 -0.82 -26.17 6.90
C SER A 40 -1.70 -25.00 6.45
N MET A 41 -2.46 -24.37 7.36
CA MET A 41 -3.47 -23.36 7.04
C MET A 41 -2.90 -22.15 6.29
N ARG A 42 -1.72 -21.65 6.68
CA ARG A 42 -1.10 -20.48 6.04
C ARG A 42 -0.59 -20.77 4.62
N MET A 43 -0.11 -21.99 4.39
CA MET A 43 0.23 -22.52 3.06
C MET A 43 -1.01 -22.68 2.18
N HIS A 44 -2.14 -23.15 2.73
CA HIS A 44 -3.39 -23.25 1.97
C HIS A 44 -3.95 -21.88 1.57
N ASN A 45 -3.77 -20.85 2.40
CA ASN A 45 -4.10 -19.48 2.00
C ASN A 45 -3.21 -19.01 0.83
N TYR A 46 -1.89 -19.10 0.96
CA TYR A 46 -0.97 -18.69 -0.09
C TYR A 46 -1.19 -19.42 -1.43
N SER A 47 -1.42 -20.74 -1.39
CA SER A 47 -1.68 -21.55 -2.59
C SER A 47 -3.06 -21.30 -3.21
N ASP A 48 -4.05 -20.82 -2.45
CA ASP A 48 -5.36 -20.42 -3.00
C ASP A 48 -5.28 -19.13 -3.85
N GLY A 49 -4.20 -18.35 -3.75
CA GLY A 49 -3.94 -17.16 -4.56
C GLY A 49 -4.82 -15.97 -4.16
N ARG A 50 -5.95 -15.78 -4.84
CA ARG A 50 -6.93 -14.72 -4.54
C ARG A 50 -8.10 -15.29 -3.74
N THR A 51 -8.68 -14.49 -2.84
CA THR A 51 -9.83 -14.88 -2.01
C THR A 51 -10.64 -13.65 -1.59
N GLY A 52 -11.96 -13.72 -1.69
CA GLY A 52 -12.87 -12.71 -1.16
C GLY A 52 -13.00 -12.80 0.35
N ILE A 53 -13.21 -11.66 1.00
CA ILE A 53 -13.46 -11.57 2.44
C ILE A 53 -14.66 -10.67 2.72
N THR A 54 -15.41 -11.02 3.76
CA THR A 54 -16.49 -10.22 4.34
C THR A 54 -16.42 -10.31 5.86
N GLY A 55 -16.74 -9.25 6.59
CA GLY A 55 -16.70 -9.32 8.03
C GLY A 55 -17.03 -8.03 8.76
N THR A 56 -16.78 -8.04 10.07
CA THR A 56 -17.03 -6.93 10.98
C THR A 56 -15.90 -6.75 11.98
N ILE A 57 -15.54 -5.50 12.26
CA ILE A 57 -14.57 -5.09 13.28
C ILE A 57 -15.30 -4.24 14.34
N GLY A 58 -15.08 -4.52 15.62
CA GLY A 58 -15.55 -3.69 16.74
C GLY A 58 -16.79 -4.22 17.46
N ALA A 59 -17.08 -3.63 18.62
CA ALA A 59 -18.19 -4.03 19.47
C ALA A 59 -19.57 -3.81 18.79
N PRO A 60 -20.59 -4.64 19.09
CA PRO A 60 -21.94 -4.48 18.56
C PRO A 60 -22.49 -3.06 18.71
N GLY A 61 -23.14 -2.54 17.66
CA GLY A 61 -23.62 -1.15 17.61
C GLY A 61 -22.55 -0.10 17.25
N LYS A 62 -21.26 -0.47 17.24
CA LYS A 62 -20.14 0.36 16.73
C LYS A 62 -19.30 -0.38 15.68
N GLN A 63 -19.87 -1.39 15.03
CA GLN A 63 -19.18 -2.22 14.06
C GLN A 63 -18.88 -1.47 12.76
N THR A 64 -17.64 -1.64 12.29
CA THR A 64 -17.27 -1.35 10.89
C THR A 64 -17.38 -2.64 10.10
N SER A 65 -18.19 -2.64 9.05
CA SER A 65 -18.23 -3.75 8.10
C SER A 65 -17.08 -3.64 7.12
N VAL A 66 -16.49 -4.77 6.74
CA VAL A 66 -15.44 -4.85 5.71
C VAL A 66 -15.84 -5.85 4.63
N SER A 67 -15.50 -5.55 3.38
CA SER A 67 -15.72 -6.45 2.24
C SER A 67 -14.70 -6.17 1.15
N GLY A 68 -14.27 -7.21 0.44
CA GLY A 68 -13.36 -7.09 -0.70
C GLY A 68 -12.49 -8.32 -0.83
N TRP A 69 -11.22 -8.15 -1.17
CA TRP A 69 -10.35 -9.25 -1.59
C TRP A 69 -8.95 -9.17 -1.00
N VAL A 70 -8.30 -10.31 -0.95
CA VAL A 70 -6.87 -10.46 -0.71
C VAL A 70 -6.26 -11.32 -1.81
N ASP A 71 -5.10 -10.89 -2.29
CA ASP A 71 -4.19 -11.68 -3.11
C ASP A 71 -2.98 -12.07 -2.26
N TRP A 72 -2.96 -13.32 -1.83
CA TRP A 72 -1.96 -13.87 -0.93
C TRP A 72 -0.58 -14.00 -1.58
N GLN A 73 -0.53 -14.18 -2.90
CA GLN A 73 0.72 -14.36 -3.66
C GLN A 73 1.40 -13.03 -3.97
N ARG A 74 0.61 -12.00 -4.28
CA ARG A 74 1.09 -10.63 -4.50
C ARG A 74 1.23 -9.84 -3.19
N ALA A 75 0.78 -10.41 -2.07
CA ALA A 75 0.66 -9.75 -0.78
C ALA A 75 -0.07 -8.39 -0.86
N VAL A 76 -1.27 -8.41 -1.44
CA VAL A 76 -2.11 -7.20 -1.59
C VAL A 76 -3.49 -7.45 -1.00
N ILE A 77 -3.98 -6.50 -0.22
CA ILE A 77 -5.36 -6.46 0.28
C ILE A 77 -6.08 -5.29 -0.42
N TYR A 78 -7.34 -5.48 -0.84
CA TYR A 78 -8.19 -4.43 -1.39
C TYR A 78 -9.62 -4.55 -0.86
N LEU A 79 -10.03 -3.60 -0.01
CA LEU A 79 -11.29 -3.63 0.73
C LEU A 79 -12.07 -2.32 0.57
N SER A 80 -13.37 -2.41 0.78
CA SER A 80 -14.15 -1.35 1.39
C SER A 80 -14.21 -1.58 2.91
N ALA A 81 -14.23 -0.49 3.67
CA ALA A 81 -14.65 -0.49 5.06
C ALA A 81 -15.75 0.57 5.23
N TYR A 82 -16.87 0.22 5.87
CA TYR A 82 -18.05 1.09 5.93
C TYR A 82 -18.82 0.95 7.25
N ALA A 83 -19.32 2.10 7.74
CA ALA A 83 -20.09 2.23 8.97
C ALA A 83 -20.93 3.51 8.93
N ALA A 84 -22.20 3.44 9.35
CA ALA A 84 -23.06 4.60 9.64
C ALA A 84 -23.02 5.74 8.58
N GLY A 85 -23.18 5.42 7.29
CA GLY A 85 -23.16 6.43 6.20
C GLY A 85 -21.76 6.92 5.78
N SER A 86 -20.69 6.42 6.41
CA SER A 86 -19.31 6.63 5.99
C SER A 86 -18.75 5.37 5.32
N SER A 87 -17.82 5.56 4.38
CA SER A 87 -17.08 4.47 3.74
C SER A 87 -15.68 4.92 3.36
N VAL A 88 -14.75 3.98 3.26
CA VAL A 88 -13.37 4.18 2.79
C VAL A 88 -12.96 2.99 1.92
N LEU A 89 -12.29 3.28 0.80
CA LEU A 89 -11.58 2.27 0.03
C LEU A 89 -10.16 2.13 0.58
N VAL A 90 -9.70 0.89 0.70
CA VAL A 90 -8.46 0.51 1.39
C VAL A 90 -7.67 -0.40 0.45
N GLN A 91 -6.47 -0.01 0.04
CA GLN A 91 -5.49 -0.96 -0.49
C GLN A 91 -4.30 -1.03 0.45
N ALA A 92 -3.73 -2.22 0.64
CA ALA A 92 -2.55 -2.38 1.47
C ALA A 92 -1.56 -3.36 0.86
N LYS A 93 -0.29 -3.17 1.24
CA LYS A 93 0.83 -4.12 1.12
C LYS A 93 1.50 -4.23 2.50
N PRO A 94 2.35 -5.22 2.76
CA PRO A 94 3.11 -5.28 4.01
C PRO A 94 3.77 -3.94 4.36
N GLY A 95 3.51 -3.44 5.58
CA GLY A 95 4.03 -2.18 6.10
C GLY A 95 3.34 -0.88 5.61
N VAL A 96 2.50 -0.90 4.57
CA VAL A 96 1.92 0.32 3.98
C VAL A 96 0.45 0.19 3.59
N VAL A 97 -0.36 1.18 3.97
CA VAL A 97 -1.79 1.26 3.62
C VAL A 97 -2.12 2.55 2.88
N ALA A 98 -2.88 2.41 1.81
CA ALA A 98 -3.50 3.49 1.07
C ALA A 98 -5.00 3.56 1.37
N LEU A 99 -5.48 4.76 1.69
CA LEU A 99 -6.86 5.04 2.06
C LEU A 99 -7.44 6.11 1.13
N ARG A 100 -8.64 5.84 0.60
CA ARG A 100 -9.42 6.82 -0.17
C ARG A 100 -10.82 6.94 0.45
N PRO A 101 -11.15 8.08 1.07
CA PRO A 101 -12.50 8.35 1.56
C PRO A 101 -13.55 8.13 0.44
N GLY A 102 -14.66 7.49 0.79
CA GLY A 102 -15.84 7.40 -0.06
C GLY A 102 -16.56 8.75 -0.15
N ASP A 103 -17.44 8.89 -1.15
CA ASP A 103 -18.33 10.07 -1.23
C ASP A 103 -19.42 9.95 -0.15
N PRO A 104 -19.56 10.91 0.80
CA PRO A 104 -20.64 10.89 1.78
C PRO A 104 -22.04 10.92 1.15
N LYS A 105 -22.17 11.36 -0.11
CA LYS A 105 -23.44 11.36 -0.86
C LYS A 105 -23.72 10.03 -1.57
N ALA A 106 -22.70 9.20 -1.75
CA ALA A 106 -22.80 7.86 -2.33
C ALA A 106 -21.88 6.87 -1.57
N PRO A 107 -22.21 6.52 -0.32
CA PRO A 107 -21.38 5.62 0.48
C PRO A 107 -21.29 4.23 -0.15
N ILE A 108 -20.11 3.65 -0.14
CA ILE A 108 -19.86 2.30 -0.67
C ILE A 108 -20.28 1.27 0.40
N SER A 109 -21.09 0.30 0.00
CA SER A 109 -21.48 -0.86 0.80
C SER A 109 -21.26 -2.13 -0.01
N GLY A 110 -20.70 -3.18 0.60
CA GLY A 110 -20.26 -4.39 -0.13
C GLY A 110 -18.87 -4.20 -0.76
N PRO A 111 -18.44 -5.09 -1.67
CA PRO A 111 -17.06 -5.12 -2.16
C PRO A 111 -16.68 -3.85 -2.97
N PRO A 112 -15.39 -3.49 -3.02
CA PRO A 112 -14.92 -2.29 -3.71
C PRO A 112 -14.91 -2.49 -5.24
N PRO A 113 -14.80 -1.44 -6.07
CA PRO A 113 -14.80 -1.60 -7.53
C PRO A 113 -13.50 -2.26 -8.04
N LEU A 114 -13.60 -3.31 -8.86
CA LEU A 114 -12.45 -4.10 -9.36
C LEU A 114 -11.33 -3.25 -10.00
N GLN A 115 -11.73 -2.23 -10.76
CA GLN A 115 -10.84 -1.14 -11.14
C GLN A 115 -10.92 -0.06 -10.05
N PRO A 116 -9.86 0.15 -9.26
CA PRO A 116 -9.88 1.20 -8.25
C PRO A 116 -9.91 2.59 -8.92
N PRO A 117 -10.48 3.61 -8.25
CA PRO A 117 -10.34 4.99 -8.67
C PRO A 117 -8.85 5.37 -8.81
N ALA A 118 -8.50 6.15 -9.82
CA ALA A 118 -7.10 6.54 -10.07
C ALA A 118 -6.56 7.55 -9.03
N ASP A 119 -7.43 8.27 -8.31
CA ASP A 119 -7.04 9.43 -7.50
C ASP A 119 -7.68 9.45 -6.09
N GLY A 120 -7.25 10.41 -5.26
CA GLY A 120 -7.78 10.64 -3.91
C GLY A 120 -7.18 9.73 -2.82
N TRP A 121 -6.22 8.88 -3.18
CA TRP A 121 -5.53 7.98 -2.28
C TRP A 121 -4.49 8.72 -1.43
N ARG A 122 -4.64 8.60 -0.11
CA ARG A 122 -3.66 8.98 0.91
C ARG A 122 -2.86 7.74 1.29
N VAL A 123 -1.58 7.88 1.60
CA VAL A 123 -0.72 6.74 1.99
C VAL A 123 -0.10 6.98 3.35
N LYS A 124 -0.13 5.97 4.22
CA LYS A 124 0.53 5.97 5.53
C LYS A 124 1.16 4.60 5.80
N PRO A 125 2.14 4.50 6.71
CA PRO A 125 2.57 3.22 7.24
C PRO A 125 1.39 2.51 7.92
N ILE A 126 1.41 1.17 7.91
CA ILE A 126 0.54 0.39 8.80
C ILE A 126 1.07 0.57 10.22
N ALA A 127 0.24 1.09 11.11
CA ALA A 127 0.56 1.34 12.50
C ALA A 127 -0.22 0.38 13.39
N LEU A 128 0.47 -0.63 13.94
CA LEU A 128 -0.07 -1.46 15.01
C LEU A 128 -0.30 -0.61 16.26
N SER A 129 -1.44 -0.80 16.92
CA SER A 129 -1.72 -0.13 18.20
C SER A 129 -2.51 -1.00 19.15
N GLY A 130 -2.10 -1.02 20.42
CA GLY A 130 -2.77 -1.78 21.49
C GLY A 130 -4.15 -1.23 21.86
N ASP A 131 -4.42 0.01 21.47
CA ASP A 131 -5.68 0.69 21.75
C ASP A 131 -6.64 0.72 20.53
N GLN A 132 -7.85 1.21 20.77
CA GLN A 132 -8.93 1.26 19.77
C GLN A 132 -8.71 2.25 18.61
N LYS A 133 -7.54 2.90 18.49
CA LYS A 133 -7.32 3.95 17.48
C LYS A 133 -7.00 3.41 16.08
N ALA A 134 -6.61 2.13 15.96
CA ALA A 134 -6.16 1.54 14.69
C ALA A 134 -6.80 0.18 14.30
N PRO A 135 -8.13 -0.02 14.41
CA PRO A 135 -8.80 -1.30 14.11
C PRO A 135 -8.48 -1.87 12.73
N LEU A 136 -8.46 -1.00 11.72
CA LEU A 136 -8.22 -1.40 10.34
C LEU A 136 -6.76 -1.83 10.11
N ASP A 137 -5.79 -1.11 10.69
CA ASP A 137 -4.37 -1.43 10.59
C ASP A 137 -4.05 -2.79 11.23
N ASN A 138 -4.60 -3.06 12.43
CA ASN A 138 -4.44 -4.35 13.09
C ASN A 138 -5.05 -5.50 12.27
N LEU A 139 -6.21 -5.29 11.61
CA LEU A 139 -6.77 -6.27 10.66
C LEU A 139 -5.86 -6.49 9.44
N LEU A 140 -5.35 -5.42 8.82
CA LEU A 140 -4.49 -5.53 7.64
C LEU A 140 -3.20 -6.28 7.97
N ALA A 141 -2.58 -5.97 9.11
CA ALA A 141 -1.42 -6.67 9.63
C ALA A 141 -1.71 -8.16 9.87
N PHE A 142 -2.79 -8.47 10.59
CA PHE A 142 -3.22 -9.84 10.86
C PHE A 142 -3.46 -10.63 9.56
N LEU A 143 -4.12 -10.04 8.58
CA LEU A 143 -4.35 -10.68 7.28
C LEU A 143 -3.02 -11.01 6.59
N PHE A 144 -2.04 -10.11 6.55
CA PHE A 144 -0.72 -10.45 5.97
C PHE A 144 0.01 -11.59 6.68
N LEU A 145 -0.30 -11.88 7.95
CA LEU A 145 0.33 -12.93 8.75
C LEU A 145 -0.33 -14.31 8.65
N VAL A 146 -1.54 -14.41 8.08
CA VAL A 146 -2.23 -15.70 7.89
C VAL A 146 -1.90 -16.38 6.55
N ALA A 147 -0.94 -15.88 5.77
CA ALA A 147 -0.45 -16.53 4.56
C ALA A 147 1.08 -16.71 4.60
N ARG A 148 1.55 -17.88 4.13
CA ARG A 148 2.98 -18.23 4.01
C ARG A 148 3.13 -19.22 2.86
N ASP A 149 4.27 -19.23 2.18
CA ASP A 149 4.59 -20.20 1.12
C ASP A 149 4.82 -21.65 1.63
N GLN A 150 4.97 -21.84 2.94
CA GLN A 150 5.32 -23.11 3.57
C GLN A 150 4.44 -23.42 4.80
N PRO A 151 4.27 -24.70 5.19
CA PRO A 151 3.60 -25.07 6.43
C PRO A 151 4.39 -24.62 7.66
N ASP A 152 3.67 -24.37 8.76
CA ASP A 152 4.26 -24.06 10.04
C ASP A 152 4.85 -25.29 10.76
N ARG A 153 5.83 -25.05 11.62
CA ARG A 153 6.53 -26.07 12.39
C ARG A 153 5.62 -26.67 13.47
N THR A 154 5.12 -27.89 13.26
CA THR A 154 4.22 -28.58 14.21
C THR A 154 4.85 -28.82 15.58
N ASP A 155 6.18 -28.94 15.65
CA ASP A 155 6.94 -29.04 16.91
C ASP A 155 6.93 -27.74 17.71
N LEU A 156 6.91 -26.57 17.06
CA LEU A 156 6.77 -25.27 17.72
C LEU A 156 5.31 -24.98 18.12
N LEU A 157 4.34 -25.55 17.40
CA LEU A 157 2.92 -25.46 17.75
C LEU A 157 2.50 -26.41 18.87
N SER A 158 3.12 -27.59 18.97
CA SER A 158 2.81 -28.61 19.99
C SER A 158 2.83 -28.12 21.45
N PRO A 159 3.79 -27.29 21.92
CA PRO A 159 3.80 -26.78 23.29
C PRO A 159 2.76 -25.67 23.55
N LEU A 160 2.14 -25.10 22.51
CA LEU A 160 1.10 -24.09 22.69
C LEU A 160 -0.22 -24.74 23.10
N LYS A 161 -1.03 -24.01 23.87
CA LYS A 161 -2.33 -24.47 24.39
C LYS A 161 -3.44 -24.45 23.31
N ASN A 162 -3.16 -25.01 22.13
CA ASN A 162 -4.11 -25.13 21.04
C ASN A 162 -5.25 -26.09 21.42
N GLN A 163 -6.48 -25.73 21.07
CA GLN A 163 -7.67 -26.50 21.44
C GLN A 163 -8.61 -26.69 20.26
N TRP A 164 -9.20 -27.87 20.15
CA TRP A 164 -10.38 -28.08 19.33
C TRP A 164 -11.58 -27.72 20.20
N ILE A 165 -12.49 -26.89 19.67
CA ILE A 165 -13.63 -26.33 20.42
C ILE A 165 -14.93 -27.05 20.09
N ARG A 166 -15.25 -27.17 18.80
CA ARG A 166 -16.48 -27.79 18.29
C ARG A 166 -16.38 -28.09 16.78
N LYS A 167 -17.32 -28.87 16.26
CA LYS A 167 -17.71 -28.80 14.84
C LYS A 167 -18.66 -27.62 14.60
N ASP A 168 -18.64 -27.09 13.39
CA ASP A 168 -19.51 -25.98 12.96
C ASP A 168 -19.72 -26.04 11.43
N SER A 169 -20.49 -25.11 10.88
CA SER A 169 -20.64 -24.91 9.43
C SER A 169 -20.34 -23.46 9.06
N ALA A 170 -19.42 -23.25 8.12
CA ALA A 170 -19.09 -21.94 7.58
C ALA A 170 -19.41 -21.90 6.09
N GLN A 171 -20.31 -21.00 5.68
CA GLN A 171 -20.74 -20.84 4.27
C GLN A 171 -21.23 -22.16 3.63
N GLY A 172 -21.91 -23.01 4.40
CA GLY A 172 -22.39 -24.33 3.95
C GLY A 172 -21.32 -25.42 3.85
N THR A 173 -20.09 -25.15 4.31
CA THR A 173 -18.99 -26.13 4.40
C THR A 173 -18.82 -26.59 5.86
N ASP A 174 -18.73 -27.91 6.09
CA ASP A 174 -18.38 -28.46 7.40
C ASP A 174 -16.96 -28.07 7.81
N VAL A 175 -16.81 -27.59 9.05
CA VAL A 175 -15.54 -27.08 9.58
C VAL A 175 -15.33 -27.50 11.04
N ASP A 176 -14.06 -27.62 11.43
CA ASP A 176 -13.65 -27.71 12.82
C ASP A 176 -13.26 -26.30 13.32
N VAL A 177 -13.73 -25.95 14.53
CA VAL A 177 -13.37 -24.69 15.20
C VAL A 177 -12.20 -24.95 16.13
N LEU A 178 -11.05 -24.39 15.79
CA LEU A 178 -9.79 -24.53 16.54
C LEU A 178 -9.42 -23.20 17.19
N LEU A 179 -8.96 -23.24 18.43
CA LEU A 179 -8.26 -22.13 19.08
C LEU A 179 -6.75 -22.33 18.88
N GLY A 180 -6.08 -21.35 18.28
CA GLY A 180 -4.64 -21.31 18.10
C GLY A 180 -4.07 -19.93 18.41
N PRO A 181 -2.74 -19.71 18.32
CA PRO A 181 -2.16 -18.38 18.50
C PRO A 181 -2.54 -17.45 17.35
N ALA A 182 -2.44 -16.14 17.56
CA ALA A 182 -2.51 -15.17 16.47
C ALA A 182 -1.31 -15.30 15.53
N LEU A 183 -0.16 -15.67 16.09
CA LEU A 183 1.11 -15.87 15.41
C LEU A 183 1.60 -17.29 15.62
N MET A 184 1.73 -18.05 14.54
CA MET A 184 2.41 -19.34 14.63
C MET A 184 3.90 -19.08 14.85
N PRO A 185 4.52 -19.60 15.92
CA PRO A 185 5.93 -19.36 16.25
C PRO A 185 6.82 -19.77 15.09
N GLU A 186 7.65 -18.83 14.66
CA GLU A 186 8.67 -19.08 13.65
C GLU A 186 9.91 -19.70 14.30
N SER A 187 10.61 -20.54 13.55
CA SER A 187 11.97 -20.90 13.95
C SER A 187 12.89 -19.76 13.54
N GLU A 188 13.48 -19.06 14.51
CA GLU A 188 14.85 -18.64 14.31
C GLU A 188 15.68 -19.91 14.02
N LEU A 189 16.51 -19.88 12.96
CA LEU A 189 17.82 -20.57 12.85
C LEU A 189 18.31 -20.58 11.39
N ALA A 190 19.21 -19.65 11.08
CA ALA A 190 20.41 -19.90 10.29
C ALA A 190 21.43 -18.79 10.60
N GLY A 191 22.39 -19.08 11.48
CA GLY A 191 23.33 -18.07 11.95
C GLY A 191 24.30 -17.59 10.86
N THR A 192 24.65 -16.31 10.93
CA THR A 192 25.86 -15.76 10.31
C THR A 192 27.09 -16.53 10.78
N PRO A 193 28.03 -16.92 9.90
CA PRO A 193 29.38 -17.23 10.34
C PRO A 193 30.06 -15.91 10.76
N SER A 194 30.33 -15.74 12.06
CA SER A 194 31.11 -14.60 12.56
C SER A 194 32.55 -14.63 12.06
N PRO A 195 33.11 -13.47 11.68
CA PRO A 195 34.49 -13.13 11.97
C PRO A 195 34.59 -12.32 13.29
N SER A 196 35.68 -12.56 14.02
CA SER A 196 36.01 -11.93 15.32
C SER A 196 36.41 -10.43 15.20
N PRO A 197 36.51 -9.67 16.31
CA PRO A 197 36.15 -8.25 16.35
C PRO A 197 37.34 -7.26 16.23
N SER A 198 37.03 -6.02 15.81
CA SER A 198 37.76 -4.77 16.15
C SER A 198 36.94 -3.54 15.69
N PRO A 199 37.20 -2.31 16.21
CA PRO A 199 36.10 -1.44 16.64
C PRO A 199 35.95 -0.07 15.93
N ASP A 200 34.96 0.67 16.46
CA ASP A 200 34.64 2.10 16.38
C ASP A 200 33.60 2.62 15.36
N PRO A 201 32.80 3.64 15.75
CA PRO A 201 31.49 3.90 15.15
C PRO A 201 31.51 5.06 14.15
N SER A 202 30.59 5.03 13.18
CA SER A 202 30.21 6.17 12.34
C SER A 202 28.76 6.01 11.84
N PRO A 203 28.05 7.12 11.56
CA PRO A 203 26.60 7.17 11.76
C PRO A 203 25.74 6.58 10.63
N ASP A 204 24.56 6.07 11.01
CA ASP A 204 23.55 5.50 10.11
C ASP A 204 23.01 6.48 9.06
N PRO A 205 23.06 6.13 7.75
CA PRO A 205 22.16 6.66 6.75
C PRO A 205 20.86 5.84 6.74
N SER A 206 19.93 6.17 7.65
CA SER A 206 18.61 5.53 7.72
C SER A 206 17.74 5.79 6.49
N ALA A 207 17.48 4.73 5.71
CA ALA A 207 16.26 4.57 4.89
C ALA A 207 16.10 3.09 4.46
N SER A 208 16.06 2.17 5.43
CA SER A 208 15.75 0.76 5.12
C SER A 208 14.34 0.62 4.52
N PRO A 209 14.09 -0.34 3.62
CA PRO A 209 12.71 -0.74 3.31
C PRO A 209 11.99 -1.09 4.61
N ALA A 210 10.69 -0.76 4.68
CA ALA A 210 9.90 -0.90 5.91
C ALA A 210 10.10 -2.28 6.56
N LYS A 211 10.61 -2.30 7.80
CA LYS A 211 10.81 -3.53 8.59
C LYS A 211 9.49 -4.30 8.59
N PRO A 212 9.48 -5.62 8.33
CA PRO A 212 8.31 -6.45 8.58
C PRO A 212 7.79 -6.21 10.01
N LEU A 213 6.47 -6.19 10.16
CA LEU A 213 5.81 -5.92 11.44
C LEU A 213 6.27 -6.94 12.50
N ASP A 214 6.48 -6.46 13.72
CA ASP A 214 6.97 -7.31 14.80
C ASP A 214 5.84 -8.21 15.33
N PRO A 215 6.04 -9.55 15.39
CA PRO A 215 5.05 -10.46 15.97
C PRO A 215 4.63 -10.08 17.40
N ALA A 216 5.55 -9.57 18.23
CA ALA A 216 5.21 -9.24 19.63
C ALA A 216 4.08 -8.20 19.74
N ASP A 217 3.93 -7.32 18.73
CA ASP A 217 2.93 -6.26 18.64
C ASP A 217 1.51 -6.75 18.24
N LEU A 218 1.26 -8.07 18.21
CA LEU A 218 -0.09 -8.63 18.02
C LEU A 218 -0.50 -9.61 19.12
N ASP A 219 0.45 -10.31 19.75
CA ASP A 219 0.16 -11.17 20.89
C ASP A 219 -0.39 -10.37 22.09
N ALA A 220 0.11 -9.15 22.32
CA ALA A 220 -0.40 -8.24 23.34
C ALA A 220 -1.83 -7.72 23.07
N HIS A 221 -2.44 -8.04 21.91
CA HIS A 221 -3.68 -7.44 21.41
C HIS A 221 -4.86 -8.43 21.37
N GLY A 222 -4.63 -9.71 21.70
CA GLY A 222 -5.68 -10.73 21.76
C GLY A 222 -5.19 -12.15 22.06
N GLY A 223 -3.95 -12.49 21.71
CA GLY A 223 -3.22 -13.70 22.09
C GLY A 223 -3.73 -15.05 21.55
N ALA A 224 -5.03 -15.23 21.36
CA ALA A 224 -5.65 -16.44 20.85
C ALA A 224 -6.72 -16.13 19.81
N VAL A 225 -6.74 -16.93 18.74
CA VAL A 225 -7.58 -16.74 17.56
C VAL A 225 -8.39 -18.01 17.30
N GLY A 226 -9.69 -17.84 17.05
CA GLY A 226 -10.57 -18.90 16.58
C GLY A 226 -10.45 -19.06 15.07
N TYR A 227 -10.16 -20.28 14.62
CA TYR A 227 -10.00 -20.66 13.23
C TYR A 227 -11.05 -21.72 12.86
N TRP A 228 -11.88 -21.43 11.85
CA TRP A 228 -12.81 -22.41 11.27
C TRP A 228 -12.14 -23.01 10.05
N LEU A 229 -11.63 -24.24 10.20
CA LEU A 229 -10.88 -24.93 9.14
C LEU A 229 -11.73 -26.05 8.53
N ASP A 230 -11.78 -26.12 7.21
CA ASP A 230 -12.43 -27.25 6.53
C ASP A 230 -11.58 -28.55 6.62
N ALA A 231 -12.10 -29.64 6.08
CA ALA A 231 -11.43 -30.94 6.10
C ALA A 231 -10.03 -30.92 5.47
N ASN A 232 -9.76 -30.00 4.54
CA ASN A 232 -8.46 -29.83 3.88
C ASN A 232 -7.54 -28.85 4.64
N GLY A 233 -8.01 -28.22 5.71
CA GLY A 233 -7.24 -27.19 6.43
C GLY A 233 -7.26 -25.83 5.74
N ARG A 234 -8.23 -25.53 4.86
CA ARG A 234 -8.46 -24.15 4.39
C ARG A 234 -9.28 -23.38 5.42
N MET A 235 -8.89 -22.13 5.68
CA MET A 235 -9.61 -21.25 6.59
C MET A 235 -10.90 -20.71 5.95
N ARG A 236 -12.05 -20.94 6.58
CA ARG A 236 -13.37 -20.45 6.11
C ARG A 236 -13.85 -19.25 6.90
N ARG A 237 -13.48 -19.17 8.18
CA ARG A 237 -13.71 -18.03 9.07
C ARG A 237 -12.56 -17.89 10.06
N VAL A 238 -12.33 -16.66 10.51
CA VAL A 238 -11.53 -16.34 11.68
C VAL A 238 -12.31 -15.41 12.62
N GLU A 239 -12.20 -15.67 13.92
CA GLU A 239 -12.69 -14.77 14.97
C GLU A 239 -11.53 -14.45 15.93
N ALA A 240 -11.29 -13.16 16.15
CA ALA A 240 -10.18 -12.66 16.96
C ALA A 240 -10.59 -11.43 17.76
N VAL A 241 -9.84 -11.11 18.81
CA VAL A 241 -9.78 -9.76 19.37
C VAL A 241 -8.49 -9.14 18.82
N LEU A 242 -8.59 -8.01 18.12
CA LEU A 242 -7.43 -7.38 17.47
C LEU A 242 -6.89 -6.14 18.21
N ALA A 243 -7.61 -5.68 19.23
CA ALA A 243 -7.14 -4.90 20.38
C ALA A 243 -8.30 -4.78 21.39
N GLU A 244 -8.09 -4.13 22.54
CA GLU A 244 -9.07 -4.08 23.64
C GLU A 244 -10.47 -3.63 23.17
N GLY A 245 -11.48 -4.48 23.38
CA GLY A 245 -12.88 -4.19 22.99
C GLY A 245 -13.16 -4.25 21.50
N MET A 246 -12.25 -4.80 20.68
CA MET A 246 -12.40 -4.92 19.22
C MET A 246 -12.51 -6.39 18.76
N PRO A 247 -13.65 -7.06 19.02
CA PRO A 247 -13.93 -8.35 18.40
C PRO A 247 -14.00 -8.18 16.89
N THR A 248 -13.41 -9.12 16.17
CA THR A 248 -13.29 -9.12 14.73
C THR A 248 -13.67 -10.49 14.19
N THR A 249 -14.57 -10.52 13.22
CA THR A 249 -15.00 -11.73 12.53
C THR A 249 -14.81 -11.52 11.03
N ILE A 250 -14.03 -12.39 10.38
CA ILE A 250 -13.82 -12.37 8.93
C ILE A 250 -14.16 -13.74 8.36
N ASP A 251 -15.10 -13.77 7.41
CA ASP A 251 -15.43 -14.91 6.56
C ASP A 251 -14.63 -14.84 5.26
N PHE A 252 -14.08 -15.98 4.82
CA PHE A 252 -13.29 -16.12 3.59
C PHE A 252 -14.14 -16.80 2.51
N VAL A 253 -14.55 -16.03 1.51
CA VAL A 253 -15.37 -16.47 0.37
C VAL A 253 -14.46 -17.04 -0.71
N ARG A 254 -14.15 -18.34 -0.60
CA ARG A 254 -13.11 -19.01 -1.40
C ARG A 254 -13.40 -19.08 -2.91
N GLU A 255 -14.66 -18.99 -3.32
CA GLU A 255 -15.04 -18.97 -4.75
C GLU A 255 -14.93 -17.57 -5.38
N ASP A 256 -14.86 -16.52 -4.56
CA ASP A 256 -14.74 -15.13 -5.02
C ASP A 256 -13.25 -14.81 -5.24
N LYS A 257 -12.78 -14.95 -6.48
CA LYS A 257 -11.35 -14.80 -6.87
C LYS A 257 -11.11 -13.79 -8.01
N PRO A 258 -11.70 -12.59 -7.99
CA PRO A 258 -11.61 -11.67 -9.11
C PRO A 258 -10.21 -11.08 -9.22
N ASP A 259 -9.88 -10.61 -10.43
CA ASP A 259 -8.65 -9.84 -10.63
C ASP A 259 -8.88 -8.37 -10.27
N PHE A 260 -7.92 -7.76 -9.59
CA PHE A 260 -7.96 -6.36 -9.21
C PHE A 260 -6.60 -5.70 -9.36
N THR A 261 -6.64 -4.42 -9.76
CA THR A 261 -5.43 -3.65 -10.02
C THR A 261 -4.91 -3.01 -8.74
N VAL A 262 -3.59 -3.06 -8.53
CA VAL A 262 -2.90 -2.29 -7.49
C VAL A 262 -2.83 -0.84 -7.94
N ILE A 263 -3.19 0.10 -7.07
CA ILE A 263 -3.11 1.53 -7.37
C ILE A 263 -1.68 2.02 -7.53
N ASP A 264 -1.50 3.08 -8.33
CA ASP A 264 -0.19 3.70 -8.56
C ASP A 264 0.49 4.18 -7.26
N ALA A 265 -0.28 4.67 -6.29
CA ALA A 265 0.25 5.08 -4.97
C ALA A 265 0.92 3.94 -4.17
N LEU A 266 0.71 2.68 -4.59
CA LEU A 266 1.37 1.47 -4.08
C LEU A 266 2.27 0.79 -5.13
N GLY A 267 2.67 1.53 -6.17
CA GLY A 267 3.58 1.13 -7.25
C GLY A 267 2.91 0.63 -8.52
N GLY A 268 1.58 0.62 -8.58
CA GLY A 268 0.79 0.19 -9.73
C GLY A 268 0.94 -1.31 -10.04
N ARG A 269 0.80 -1.64 -11.32
CA ARG A 269 0.89 -3.01 -11.86
C ARG A 269 2.23 -3.69 -11.54
N ASP A 270 2.23 -5.03 -11.54
CA ASP A 270 3.40 -5.81 -11.15
C ASP A 270 4.62 -5.55 -12.07
N ILE A 271 5.81 -5.80 -11.53
CA ILE A 271 7.09 -5.54 -12.19
C ILE A 271 7.86 -6.85 -12.36
N SER A 272 8.62 -6.96 -13.45
CA SER A 272 9.59 -8.03 -13.67
C SER A 272 10.93 -7.38 -14.03
N PRO A 273 11.75 -7.01 -13.03
CA PRO A 273 13.00 -6.31 -13.24
C PRO A 273 13.98 -7.15 -14.07
N ARG A 274 14.39 -6.62 -15.22
CA ARG A 274 15.45 -7.21 -16.06
C ARG A 274 16.47 -6.16 -16.47
N GLU A 275 17.63 -6.61 -16.93
CA GLU A 275 18.61 -5.73 -17.60
C GLU A 275 18.00 -5.08 -18.85
N VAL A 276 18.48 -3.87 -19.19
CA VAL A 276 18.10 -3.18 -20.41
C VAL A 276 18.88 -3.72 -21.61
N SER A 277 18.21 -3.86 -22.75
CA SER A 277 18.83 -4.23 -24.03
C SER A 277 19.63 -3.07 -24.63
N ASP A 278 20.52 -3.34 -25.60
CA ASP A 278 21.30 -2.28 -26.28
C ASP A 278 20.43 -1.18 -26.92
N PRO A 279 19.28 -1.48 -27.57
CA PRO A 279 18.36 -0.43 -28.04
C PRO A 279 17.74 0.39 -26.90
N GLU A 280 17.39 -0.23 -25.77
CA GLU A 280 16.86 0.47 -24.60
C GLU A 280 17.93 1.36 -23.95
N ALA A 281 19.16 0.87 -23.80
CA ALA A 281 20.29 1.65 -23.29
C ALA A 281 20.60 2.85 -24.20
N THR A 282 20.54 2.67 -25.52
CA THR A 282 20.71 3.74 -26.53
C THR A 282 19.58 4.76 -26.52
N LEU A 283 18.34 4.33 -26.26
CA LEU A 283 17.18 5.20 -26.11
C LEU A 283 17.30 6.05 -24.83
N LEU A 284 17.65 5.40 -23.71
CA LEU A 284 17.82 6.03 -22.40
C LEU A 284 19.02 6.97 -22.37
N SER A 285 20.13 6.65 -23.04
CA SER A 285 21.30 7.54 -23.11
C SER A 285 21.03 8.85 -23.88
N ALA A 286 19.94 8.90 -24.64
CA ALA A 286 19.47 10.12 -25.31
C ALA A 286 18.33 10.83 -24.56
N LEU A 287 17.82 10.28 -23.46
CA LEU A 287 16.65 10.78 -22.72
C LEU A 287 16.77 12.27 -22.39
N ARG A 288 17.88 12.68 -21.76
CA ARG A 288 18.06 14.05 -21.29
C ARG A 288 18.18 15.07 -22.43
N GLN A 289 18.76 14.66 -23.55
CA GLN A 289 18.83 15.46 -24.79
C GLN A 289 17.47 15.57 -25.47
N ARG A 290 16.68 14.49 -25.47
CA ARG A 290 15.34 14.45 -26.06
C ARG A 290 14.37 15.31 -25.26
N ASN A 291 14.41 15.24 -23.91
CA ASN A 291 13.68 16.15 -23.02
C ASN A 291 14.08 17.62 -23.26
N TYR A 292 15.39 17.93 -23.33
CA TYR A 292 15.86 19.29 -23.64
C TYR A 292 15.34 19.83 -25.00
N ARG A 293 15.20 18.95 -26.00
CA ARG A 293 14.62 19.29 -27.32
C ARG A 293 13.09 19.36 -27.32
N ALA A 294 12.41 18.58 -26.48
CA ALA A 294 10.98 18.71 -26.23
C ALA A 294 10.63 20.06 -25.58
N ASN A 295 11.64 20.74 -25.00
CA ASN A 295 11.61 22.10 -24.45
C ASN A 295 10.76 22.23 -23.19
N THR A 296 9.47 21.96 -23.28
CA THR A 296 8.48 22.34 -22.26
C THR A 296 7.40 21.29 -22.02
N ALA A 297 6.93 21.23 -20.77
CA ALA A 297 5.83 20.37 -20.35
C ALA A 297 4.86 21.10 -19.38
N SER A 298 3.57 20.76 -19.43
CA SER A 298 2.70 20.90 -18.26
C SER A 298 3.04 19.80 -17.25
N VAL A 299 2.97 20.15 -15.97
CA VAL A 299 3.30 19.27 -14.85
C VAL A 299 2.06 19.06 -14.00
N ALA A 300 1.83 17.81 -13.59
CA ALA A 300 0.92 17.47 -12.49
C ALA A 300 1.66 16.57 -11.48
N VAL A 301 1.46 16.81 -10.19
CA VAL A 301 2.06 16.02 -9.10
C VAL A 301 0.95 15.45 -8.23
N THR A 302 1.07 14.17 -7.89
CA THR A 302 0.27 13.50 -6.85
C THR A 302 1.22 13.00 -5.78
N LEU A 303 1.14 13.57 -4.59
CA LEU A 303 2.11 13.36 -3.50
C LEU A 303 1.38 13.00 -2.20
N PRO A 304 1.22 11.70 -1.89
CA PRO A 304 0.88 11.25 -0.55
C PRO A 304 2.02 11.64 0.40
N VAL A 305 1.70 12.18 1.58
CA VAL A 305 2.72 12.60 2.57
C VAL A 305 2.47 11.94 3.94
N ALA A 306 3.52 11.94 4.77
CA ALA A 306 3.45 11.45 6.15
C ALA A 306 2.30 12.10 6.95
N LYS A 307 1.76 11.35 7.93
CA LYS A 307 0.44 11.54 8.56
C LYS A 307 -0.77 11.31 7.64
N GLY A 308 -0.55 10.89 6.39
CA GLY A 308 -1.63 10.48 5.48
C GLY A 308 -2.41 11.64 4.88
N ALA A 309 -1.81 12.82 4.72
CA ALA A 309 -2.37 13.87 3.87
C ALA A 309 -2.04 13.61 2.40
N LEU A 310 -2.74 14.30 1.50
CA LEU A 310 -2.53 14.20 0.05
C LEU A 310 -2.30 15.60 -0.52
N ARG A 311 -1.12 15.81 -1.11
CA ARG A 311 -0.79 17.03 -1.85
C ARG A 311 -0.94 16.81 -3.34
N LYS A 312 -1.47 17.81 -4.02
CA LYS A 312 -1.51 17.90 -5.48
C LYS A 312 -0.75 19.14 -5.90
N ALA A 313 0.02 19.07 -6.98
CA ALA A 313 0.58 20.26 -7.60
C ALA A 313 0.28 20.29 -9.09
N ARG A 314 0.18 21.48 -9.69
CA ARG A 314 0.24 21.63 -11.14
C ARG A 314 1.02 22.87 -11.53
N GLY A 315 1.49 22.89 -12.76
CA GLY A 315 2.19 24.03 -13.33
C GLY A 315 2.98 23.62 -14.56
N TRP A 316 4.21 24.13 -14.68
CA TRP A 316 4.95 24.08 -15.93
C TRP A 316 6.45 23.90 -15.72
N LEU A 317 7.09 23.19 -16.65
CA LEU A 317 8.51 22.87 -16.71
C LEU A 317 9.09 23.34 -18.04
N ASP A 318 10.24 24.02 -18.00
CA ASP A 318 11.05 24.46 -19.14
C ASP A 318 12.46 23.88 -18.95
N TRP A 319 12.79 22.83 -19.71
CA TRP A 319 14.07 22.14 -19.64
C TRP A 319 15.22 22.95 -20.22
N GLN A 320 14.95 23.83 -21.19
CA GLN A 320 15.99 24.66 -21.83
C GLN A 320 16.50 25.74 -20.88
N ARG A 321 15.59 26.41 -20.17
CA ARG A 321 15.93 27.32 -19.06
C ARG A 321 16.30 26.58 -17.78
N GLY A 322 15.86 25.33 -17.62
CA GLY A 322 16.01 24.57 -16.38
C GLY A 322 15.23 25.22 -15.24
N LEU A 323 13.94 25.49 -15.50
CA LEU A 323 13.01 26.13 -14.58
C LEU A 323 11.72 25.33 -14.47
N ILE A 324 11.14 25.29 -13.27
CA ILE A 324 9.82 24.72 -13.01
C ILE A 324 9.05 25.64 -12.06
N TYR A 325 7.77 25.83 -12.33
CA TYR A 325 6.90 26.69 -11.55
C TYR A 325 5.57 25.98 -11.29
N LEU A 326 5.24 25.77 -10.02
CA LEU A 326 4.10 24.98 -9.55
C LEU A 326 3.24 25.77 -8.56
N SER A 327 1.93 25.50 -8.58
CA SER A 327 1.05 25.71 -7.43
C SER A 327 0.89 24.38 -6.73
N VAL A 328 1.06 24.35 -5.41
CA VAL A 328 1.00 23.16 -4.58
C VAL A 328 -0.12 23.35 -3.57
N GLN A 329 -1.09 22.43 -3.58
CA GLN A 329 -2.25 22.40 -2.70
C GLN A 329 -2.17 21.17 -1.80
N ASP A 330 -2.50 21.31 -0.52
CA ASP A 330 -2.89 20.15 0.30
C ASP A 330 -4.40 19.97 0.22
N VAL A 331 -4.85 18.76 -0.15
CA VAL A 331 -6.27 18.46 -0.40
C VAL A 331 -7.12 18.70 0.85
N ASP A 332 -6.56 18.45 2.03
CA ASP A 332 -7.28 18.53 3.30
C ASP A 332 -6.98 19.85 4.06
N ASP A 333 -5.78 20.43 3.90
CA ASP A 333 -5.36 21.64 4.64
C ASP A 333 -4.96 22.83 3.73
N PRO A 334 -5.86 23.78 3.43
CA PRO A 334 -5.54 24.96 2.63
C PRO A 334 -4.53 25.93 3.25
N THR A 335 -4.10 25.73 4.51
CA THR A 335 -3.05 26.54 5.13
C THR A 335 -1.64 26.13 4.69
N TYR A 336 -1.47 24.89 4.20
CA TYR A 336 -0.22 24.43 3.61
C TYR A 336 0.04 25.00 2.20
N ASP A 337 -0.99 25.46 1.49
CA ASP A 337 -0.91 25.80 0.07
C ASP A 337 0.18 26.84 -0.24
N VAL A 338 1.04 26.51 -1.21
CA VAL A 338 2.20 27.32 -1.61
C VAL A 338 2.35 27.43 -3.13
N LEU A 339 3.05 28.48 -3.56
CA LEU A 339 3.67 28.52 -4.88
C LEU A 339 5.13 28.07 -4.75
N LEU A 340 5.59 27.21 -5.65
CA LEU A 340 6.96 26.69 -5.72
C LEU A 340 7.59 27.09 -7.05
N HIS A 341 8.72 27.79 -6.99
CA HIS A 341 9.59 28.10 -8.14
C HIS A 341 10.93 27.43 -7.92
N ALA A 342 11.44 26.70 -8.91
CA ALA A 342 12.77 26.10 -8.80
C ALA A 342 13.57 26.20 -10.10
N SER A 343 14.89 26.26 -9.93
CA SER A 343 15.89 26.20 -10.98
C SER A 343 16.84 25.03 -10.74
N ARG A 344 17.80 24.80 -11.65
CA ARG A 344 18.87 23.81 -11.45
C ARG A 344 19.76 24.03 -10.21
N THR A 345 19.66 25.18 -9.52
CA THR A 345 20.56 25.53 -8.40
C THR A 345 19.83 25.80 -7.08
N ALA A 346 18.53 26.11 -7.09
CA ALA A 346 17.77 26.45 -5.90
C ALA A 346 16.27 26.19 -6.06
N VAL A 347 15.58 26.05 -4.93
CA VAL A 347 14.12 26.10 -4.81
C VAL A 347 13.71 27.33 -4.00
N ALA A 348 12.57 27.90 -4.34
CA ALA A 348 11.93 29.00 -3.65
C ALA A 348 10.45 28.70 -3.44
N ILE A 349 9.98 28.85 -2.20
CA ILE A 349 8.60 28.58 -1.79
C ILE A 349 7.98 29.87 -1.28
N ARG A 350 6.72 30.12 -1.65
CA ARG A 350 5.92 31.24 -1.12
C ARG A 350 4.57 30.73 -0.64
N LYS A 351 4.32 30.87 0.66
CA LYS A 351 3.02 30.55 1.28
C LYS A 351 1.90 31.37 0.64
N HIS A 352 0.78 30.72 0.32
CA HIS A 352 -0.40 31.39 -0.24
C HIS A 352 -1.33 31.92 0.86
N GLY A 353 -1.36 31.27 2.03
CA GLY A 353 -2.15 31.70 3.21
C GLY A 353 -3.67 31.47 3.08
N SER A 354 -4.09 30.83 2.00
CA SER A 354 -5.46 30.41 1.65
C SER A 354 -5.38 29.39 0.52
N ARG A 355 -6.49 28.77 0.13
CA ARG A 355 -6.54 27.82 -1.01
C ARG A 355 -5.89 28.44 -2.26
N ALA A 356 -4.79 27.86 -2.72
CA ALA A 356 -4.07 28.33 -3.92
C ALA A 356 -4.84 27.97 -5.20
N PRO A 357 -4.69 28.73 -6.30
CA PRO A 357 -5.25 28.36 -7.59
C PRO A 357 -4.62 27.06 -8.11
N ASP A 358 -5.34 26.33 -8.97
CA ASP A 358 -4.89 25.04 -9.52
C ASP A 358 -3.55 25.13 -10.26
N THR A 359 -3.26 26.25 -10.91
CA THR A 359 -1.99 26.54 -11.59
C THR A 359 -1.40 27.84 -11.03
N PRO A 360 -0.07 28.00 -10.97
CA PRO A 360 0.54 29.13 -10.29
C PRO A 360 0.28 30.45 -11.04
N THR A 361 0.20 31.55 -10.28
CA THR A 361 -0.20 32.86 -10.80
C THR A 361 0.87 33.51 -11.67
N LEU A 362 0.44 34.22 -12.72
CA LEU A 362 1.32 34.87 -13.68
C LEU A 362 0.93 36.35 -13.86
N PRO A 363 1.88 37.30 -13.78
CA PRO A 363 3.28 37.11 -13.39
C PRO A 363 3.40 36.63 -11.93
N ALA A 364 4.57 36.07 -11.57
CA ALA A 364 4.81 35.60 -10.21
C ALA A 364 4.61 36.73 -9.17
N PRO A 365 3.98 36.46 -8.01
CA PRO A 365 3.86 37.44 -6.95
C PRO A 365 5.21 37.95 -6.45
N LYS A 366 5.28 39.23 -6.08
CA LYS A 366 6.45 39.85 -5.47
C LYS A 366 6.46 39.60 -3.95
N GLY A 367 7.64 39.33 -3.40
CA GLY A 367 7.90 39.18 -1.97
C GLY A 367 7.33 37.91 -1.34
N GLY A 368 7.89 37.56 -0.17
CA GLY A 368 7.47 36.39 0.61
C GLY A 368 8.01 35.05 0.07
N TRP A 369 9.07 35.08 -0.73
CA TRP A 369 9.76 33.89 -1.22
C TRP A 369 10.87 33.47 -0.24
N GLU A 370 10.71 32.31 0.37
CA GLU A 370 11.73 31.61 1.16
C GLU A 370 12.55 30.77 0.16
N LYS A 371 13.85 31.05 -0.02
CA LYS A 371 14.71 30.43 -1.05
C LYS A 371 15.92 29.73 -0.43
N VAL A 372 16.20 28.51 -0.88
CA VAL A 372 17.31 27.66 -0.40
C VAL A 372 18.03 27.03 -1.61
N ALA A 373 19.36 26.89 -1.55
CA ALA A 373 20.12 26.21 -2.59
C ALA A 373 20.01 24.68 -2.46
N TRP A 374 20.05 23.94 -3.57
CA TRP A 374 19.98 22.47 -3.53
C TRP A 374 21.13 21.83 -2.74
N SER A 375 22.30 22.47 -2.75
CA SER A 375 23.47 22.07 -1.95
C SER A 375 23.27 22.24 -0.45
N GLU A 376 22.37 23.11 0.00
CA GLU A 376 22.06 23.36 1.41
C GLU A 376 21.02 22.36 1.92
N LEU A 377 20.04 21.97 1.08
CA LEU A 377 19.05 20.93 1.41
C LEU A 377 19.63 19.51 1.39
N SER A 378 20.66 19.25 0.59
CA SER A 378 21.22 17.90 0.39
C SER A 378 21.74 17.28 1.71
N GLY A 379 21.13 16.16 2.11
CA GLY A 379 21.48 15.45 3.35
C GLY A 379 20.79 15.98 4.61
N THR A 380 19.91 16.97 4.49
CA THR A 380 19.09 17.49 5.59
C THR A 380 17.72 16.78 5.66
N PRO A 381 17.06 16.76 6.83
CA PRO A 381 15.67 16.32 6.95
C PRO A 381 14.65 17.29 6.31
N GLU A 382 15.07 18.45 5.81
CA GLU A 382 14.20 19.43 5.15
C GLU A 382 13.92 19.06 3.68
N LEU A 383 14.75 18.20 3.06
CA LEU A 383 14.59 17.76 1.67
C LEU A 383 13.37 16.83 1.53
N THR A 384 12.28 17.34 0.95
CA THR A 384 11.03 16.57 0.80
C THR A 384 10.99 15.73 -0.48
N GLU A 385 10.07 14.76 -0.56
CA GLU A 385 9.84 14.02 -1.80
C GLU A 385 9.33 14.88 -2.97
N LEU A 386 8.72 16.04 -2.69
CA LEU A 386 8.42 17.03 -3.73
C LEU A 386 9.71 17.62 -4.30
N ASP A 387 10.62 18.05 -3.43
CA ASP A 387 11.90 18.65 -3.80
C ASP A 387 12.73 17.70 -4.66
N MET A 388 12.72 16.40 -4.32
CA MET A 388 13.45 15.38 -5.08
C MET A 388 12.81 15.09 -6.45
N LEU A 389 11.48 15.04 -6.57
CA LEU A 389 10.80 14.96 -7.87
C LEU A 389 11.06 16.20 -8.74
N VAL A 390 11.02 17.39 -8.13
CA VAL A 390 11.29 18.69 -8.77
C VAL A 390 12.73 18.77 -9.26
N TYR A 391 13.70 18.45 -8.39
CA TYR A 391 15.11 18.40 -8.73
C TYR A 391 15.39 17.42 -9.87
N GLU A 392 14.82 16.22 -9.81
CA GLU A 392 15.03 15.22 -10.85
C GLU A 392 14.37 15.61 -12.19
N ALA A 393 13.15 16.16 -12.18
CA ALA A 393 12.51 16.68 -13.39
C ALA A 393 13.36 17.76 -14.08
N LEU A 394 14.04 18.61 -13.30
CA LEU A 394 15.00 19.61 -13.79
C LEU A 394 16.31 18.98 -14.27
N SER A 395 16.83 17.97 -13.54
CA SER A 395 18.05 17.21 -13.90
C SER A 395 17.90 16.54 -15.26
N MET A 396 16.68 16.10 -15.59
CA MET A 396 16.31 15.38 -16.81
C MET A 396 16.35 16.20 -18.11
N GLY A 397 16.77 17.48 -18.08
CA GLY A 397 17.05 18.26 -19.30
C GLY A 397 18.54 18.57 -19.47
N ALA A 398 19.22 17.99 -20.46
CA ALA A 398 20.62 18.34 -20.79
C ALA A 398 20.91 18.15 -22.28
N ASN A 399 21.56 19.12 -22.94
CA ASN A 399 21.84 19.05 -24.38
C ASN A 399 23.06 18.16 -24.73
N GLN A 400 23.16 16.99 -24.10
CA GLN A 400 24.23 16.01 -24.32
C GLN A 400 23.68 14.59 -24.17
N LEU A 401 24.36 13.62 -24.76
CA LEU A 401 24.07 12.21 -24.51
C LEU A 401 24.75 11.77 -23.21
N ASP A 402 24.08 10.91 -22.43
CA ASP A 402 24.70 10.18 -21.33
C ASP A 402 25.45 8.93 -21.89
N ASP A 403 26.27 8.26 -21.06
CA ASP A 403 27.00 7.06 -21.50
C ASP A 403 26.09 5.83 -21.54
N ALA A 404 25.79 5.35 -22.76
CA ALA A 404 24.99 4.15 -22.99
C ALA A 404 25.57 2.88 -22.33
N LYS A 405 26.90 2.77 -22.15
CA LYS A 405 27.51 1.61 -21.46
C LYS A 405 27.22 1.65 -19.97
N ARG A 406 27.37 2.82 -19.34
CA ARG A 406 27.00 3.05 -17.94
C ARG A 406 25.51 2.81 -17.70
N ILE A 407 24.65 3.29 -18.61
CA ILE A 407 23.21 3.02 -18.58
C ILE A 407 22.94 1.51 -18.67
N LYS A 408 23.56 0.79 -19.61
CA LYS A 408 23.35 -0.66 -19.76
C LYS A 408 23.70 -1.45 -18.50
N ALA A 409 24.80 -1.09 -17.82
CA ALA A 409 25.22 -1.77 -16.59
C ALA A 409 24.22 -1.55 -15.43
N GLY A 410 23.80 -0.30 -15.20
CA GLY A 410 23.01 0.07 -14.02
C GLY A 410 21.49 0.01 -14.19
N ALA A 411 20.96 0.30 -15.38
CA ALA A 411 19.54 0.46 -15.59
C ALA A 411 18.79 -0.88 -15.59
N ARG A 412 17.52 -0.84 -15.18
CA ARG A 412 16.61 -2.00 -15.22
C ARG A 412 15.31 -1.63 -15.92
N ARG A 413 14.81 -2.52 -16.78
CA ARG A 413 13.44 -2.44 -17.30
C ARG A 413 12.52 -3.14 -16.31
N LEU A 414 11.44 -2.48 -15.89
CA LEU A 414 10.46 -3.02 -14.95
C LEU A 414 9.23 -3.61 -15.64
N ARG A 415 8.64 -2.87 -16.58
CA ARG A 415 7.43 -3.27 -17.33
C ARG A 415 7.23 -2.44 -18.60
N VAL A 416 6.23 -2.81 -19.40
CA VAL A 416 5.60 -1.95 -20.42
C VAL A 416 4.35 -1.35 -19.80
N ASP A 417 4.09 -0.07 -20.02
CA ASP A 417 2.89 0.65 -19.54
C ASP A 417 2.18 1.41 -20.66
N VAL A 418 0.98 1.91 -20.35
CA VAL A 418 0.25 2.86 -21.19
C VAL A 418 -0.16 4.04 -20.32
N LEU A 419 0.41 5.21 -20.56
CA LEU A 419 0.13 6.43 -19.81
C LEU A 419 -0.63 7.40 -20.71
N ASN A 420 -1.89 7.72 -20.37
CA ASN A 420 -2.79 8.58 -21.16
C ASN A 420 -2.88 8.15 -22.65
N GLY A 421 -2.93 6.84 -22.91
CA GLY A 421 -2.97 6.27 -24.26
C GLY A 421 -1.60 6.15 -24.95
N VAL A 422 -0.51 6.68 -24.37
CA VAL A 422 0.84 6.59 -24.91
C VAL A 422 1.55 5.34 -24.38
N PRO A 423 2.03 4.43 -25.25
CA PRO A 423 2.88 3.31 -24.83
C PRO A 423 4.23 3.80 -24.30
N VAL A 424 4.62 3.30 -23.12
CA VAL A 424 5.86 3.69 -22.44
C VAL A 424 6.59 2.48 -21.84
N GLY A 425 7.90 2.59 -21.70
CA GLY A 425 8.69 1.71 -20.87
C GLY A 425 8.89 2.28 -19.48
N VAL A 426 8.75 1.44 -18.46
CA VAL A 426 9.05 1.79 -17.07
C VAL A 426 10.44 1.27 -16.74
N PHE A 427 11.31 2.18 -16.30
CA PHE A 427 12.71 1.91 -16.02
C PHE A 427 13.12 2.37 -14.62
N GLU A 428 14.17 1.77 -14.08
CA GLU A 428 14.95 2.30 -12.96
C GLU A 428 16.34 2.69 -13.48
N LEU A 429 16.85 3.82 -13.01
CA LEU A 429 18.18 4.37 -13.35
C LEU A 429 19.02 4.57 -12.08
N PRO A 430 19.21 3.54 -11.23
CA PRO A 430 19.77 3.70 -9.90
C PRO A 430 21.22 4.18 -9.93
N GLY A 431 21.60 4.96 -8.91
CA GLY A 431 23.00 5.37 -8.71
C GLY A 431 23.91 4.18 -8.35
N VAL A 432 25.23 4.32 -8.49
CA VAL A 432 26.19 3.22 -8.19
C VAL A 432 26.07 2.72 -6.74
N VAL A 433 25.86 3.63 -5.79
CA VAL A 433 25.65 3.29 -4.37
C VAL A 433 24.30 2.58 -4.17
N GLU A 434 23.25 3.08 -4.82
CA GLU A 434 21.90 2.51 -4.73
C GLU A 434 21.83 1.08 -5.30
N GLN A 435 22.57 0.80 -6.39
CA GLN A 435 22.72 -0.55 -6.97
C GLN A 435 23.35 -1.56 -6.01
N GLN A 436 24.10 -1.11 -5.00
CA GLN A 436 24.71 -1.98 -3.98
C GLN A 436 23.79 -2.19 -2.77
N LEU A 437 22.87 -1.27 -2.52
CA LEU A 437 21.99 -1.27 -1.34
C LEU A 437 20.57 -1.77 -1.63
N THR A 438 20.13 -1.78 -2.90
CA THR A 438 18.75 -2.11 -3.28
C THR A 438 18.69 -3.24 -4.29
N ALA A 439 17.72 -4.14 -4.12
CA ALA A 439 17.41 -5.16 -5.11
C ALA A 439 16.76 -4.53 -6.37
N PRO A 440 16.93 -5.11 -7.56
CA PRO A 440 16.23 -4.68 -8.77
C PRO A 440 14.71 -4.57 -8.55
N GLY A 441 14.08 -3.49 -9.04
CA GLY A 441 12.68 -3.18 -8.76
C GLY A 441 12.43 -2.40 -7.46
N GLN A 442 13.47 -2.19 -6.65
CA GLN A 442 13.41 -1.45 -5.39
C GLN A 442 14.15 -0.11 -5.40
N ALA A 443 14.57 0.39 -6.57
CA ALA A 443 15.15 1.72 -6.67
C ALA A 443 14.14 2.79 -6.18
N ARG A 444 14.70 3.94 -5.79
CA ARG A 444 13.95 5.08 -5.26
C ARG A 444 13.17 5.81 -6.35
N LEU A 445 13.71 5.87 -7.56
CA LEU A 445 13.14 6.58 -8.71
C LEU A 445 12.82 5.63 -9.86
N ARG A 446 11.66 5.87 -10.49
CA ARG A 446 11.19 5.16 -11.69
C ARG A 446 10.81 6.16 -12.78
N TYR A 447 11.04 5.77 -14.03
CA TYR A 447 10.97 6.63 -15.20
C TYR A 447 10.06 5.99 -16.26
N TRP A 448 8.98 6.67 -16.65
CA TRP A 448 8.12 6.28 -17.76
C TRP A 448 8.60 7.03 -18.99
N VAL A 449 9.21 6.31 -19.92
CA VAL A 449 9.81 6.87 -21.14
C VAL A 449 9.07 6.33 -22.35
N ASP A 450 8.61 7.22 -23.23
CA ASP A 450 7.89 6.81 -24.44
C ASP A 450 8.80 6.24 -25.53
N ASN A 451 8.19 5.71 -26.60
CA ASN A 451 8.93 5.17 -27.75
C ASN A 451 9.79 6.23 -28.48
N SER A 452 9.52 7.52 -28.30
CA SER A 452 10.35 8.61 -28.81
C SER A 452 11.55 8.92 -27.90
N GLY A 453 11.66 8.25 -26.74
CA GLY A 453 12.73 8.44 -25.76
C GLY A 453 12.58 9.72 -24.93
N VAL A 454 11.34 10.19 -24.73
CA VAL A 454 11.04 11.37 -23.90
C VAL A 454 10.30 10.95 -22.63
N LEU A 455 10.61 11.63 -21.52
CA LEU A 455 10.02 11.38 -20.21
C LEU A 455 8.55 11.80 -20.15
N ARG A 456 7.69 10.93 -19.58
CA ARG A 456 6.25 11.15 -19.40
C ARG A 456 5.78 11.11 -17.95
N ARG A 457 6.48 10.36 -17.08
CA ARG A 457 6.27 10.35 -15.64
C ARG A 457 7.56 10.03 -14.90
N LEU A 458 7.75 10.67 -13.75
CA LEU A 458 8.63 10.22 -12.67
C LEU A 458 7.77 9.68 -11.53
N GLU A 459 8.19 8.58 -10.92
CA GLU A 459 7.70 8.18 -9.58
C GLU A 459 8.86 8.11 -8.61
N ILE A 460 8.65 8.62 -7.40
CA ILE A 460 9.56 8.46 -6.26
C ILE A 460 8.89 7.60 -5.20
N ARG A 461 9.65 6.66 -4.62
CA ARG A 461 9.25 5.95 -3.42
C ARG A 461 9.37 6.88 -2.22
N ILE A 462 8.26 7.11 -1.54
CA ILE A 462 8.20 7.98 -0.35
C ILE A 462 8.58 7.21 0.92
N ALA A 463 9.00 7.91 1.97
CA ALA A 463 9.49 7.29 3.21
C ALA A 463 8.46 6.36 3.90
N THR A 464 7.16 6.55 3.64
CA THR A 464 6.07 5.71 4.17
C THR A 464 5.81 4.42 3.37
N GLY A 465 6.63 4.12 2.34
CA GLY A 465 6.55 2.90 1.54
C GLY A 465 5.67 2.97 0.29
N GLY A 466 4.91 4.06 0.12
CA GLY A 466 4.14 4.34 -1.09
C GLY A 466 4.95 4.95 -2.23
N PHE A 467 4.25 5.51 -3.22
CA PHE A 467 4.82 6.26 -4.32
C PHE A 467 4.14 7.62 -4.49
N ALA A 468 4.95 8.62 -4.82
CA ALA A 468 4.50 9.92 -5.31
C ALA A 468 4.91 10.08 -6.78
N GLN A 469 4.13 10.84 -7.53
CA GLN A 469 4.18 10.86 -8.99
C GLN A 469 4.30 12.30 -9.49
N LEU A 470 5.11 12.50 -10.53
CA LEU A 470 5.16 13.72 -11.33
C LEU A 470 4.90 13.34 -12.80
N ASP A 471 3.73 13.70 -13.29
CA ASP A 471 3.27 13.50 -14.66
C ASP A 471 3.64 14.69 -15.55
N LEU A 472 4.05 14.39 -16.79
CA LEU A 472 4.50 15.35 -17.80
C LEU A 472 3.68 15.21 -19.09
N GLU A 473 2.96 16.27 -19.43
CA GLU A 473 2.26 16.39 -20.70
C GLU A 473 3.02 17.36 -21.62
N LEU A 474 3.40 16.86 -22.80
CA LEU A 474 4.30 17.52 -23.74
C LEU A 474 3.52 18.21 -24.86
N GLY A 475 4.14 19.22 -25.48
CA GLY A 475 3.56 19.92 -26.64
C GLY A 475 2.51 20.98 -26.26
N VAL A 476 2.28 21.20 -24.97
CA VAL A 476 1.42 22.28 -24.47
C VAL A 476 2.13 23.63 -24.66
N LYS A 477 1.41 24.62 -25.21
CA LYS A 477 1.90 25.98 -25.35
C LYS A 477 2.02 26.63 -23.97
N LEU A 478 3.24 26.76 -23.45
CA LEU A 478 3.47 27.39 -22.17
C LEU A 478 3.21 28.92 -22.19
N PRO A 479 2.80 29.49 -21.04
CA PRO A 479 2.98 30.91 -20.78
C PRO A 479 4.47 31.23 -20.53
N SER A 480 4.82 32.53 -20.53
CA SER A 480 6.18 32.95 -20.16
C SER A 480 6.42 32.72 -18.67
N LEU A 481 7.26 31.74 -18.34
CA LEU A 481 7.62 31.43 -16.96
C LEU A 481 8.51 32.52 -16.34
N PRO A 482 8.38 32.82 -15.04
CA PRO A 482 9.28 33.72 -14.34
C PRO A 482 10.71 33.15 -14.33
N SER A 483 11.70 33.93 -14.78
CA SER A 483 13.11 33.53 -14.73
C SER A 483 13.68 33.49 -13.31
N SER A 484 13.11 34.29 -12.42
CA SER A 484 13.47 34.42 -11.02
C SER A 484 12.27 34.92 -10.21
N VAL A 485 12.31 34.67 -8.92
CA VAL A 485 11.38 35.22 -7.92
C VAL A 485 12.16 36.04 -6.89
N SER A 486 11.49 37.05 -6.31
CA SER A 486 12.04 38.06 -5.39
C SER A 486 10.98 38.49 -4.39
#